data_AF-A0A3B8V0M0-F1
#
_entry.id   AF-A0A3B8V0M0-F1
#
_cell.length_a   1.000
_cell.length_b   1.000
_cell.length_c   1.000
_cell.angle_alpha   90.00
_cell.angle_beta   90.00
_cell.angle_gamma   90.00
#
_symmetry.space_group_name_H-M   'P 1'
#
loop_
_entity.id
_entity.type
_entity.pdbx_description
1 polymer ?
#
loop_
_entity_poly.entity_id
_entity_poly.type
_entity_poly.pdbx_seq_one_letter_code
_entity_poly.pdbx_strand_id
1 'polypeptide(L)'
;MRRFRRLLLITGLFIVLLGVTSPLWLMLGSRLAEPAIRSQLLALANEYVEPRLELGRIHYSFPLTVSTSDAKLIAKDQAGKDLELLSVKELRIVLHRLPIFDGPLVFQELMVQ
;
A
#
# COMPACT_ATOMS: atom_id res chain seq x y z
N MET A 1 31.30 -41.63 -8.45
CA MET A 1 30.25 -41.11 -7.53
C MET A 1 30.75 -40.17 -6.41
N ARG A 2 32.05 -39.82 -6.28
CA ARG A 2 32.52 -38.86 -5.22
C ARG A 2 32.39 -37.38 -5.58
N ARG A 3 32.41 -37.03 -6.87
CA ARG A 3 32.35 -35.62 -7.35
C ARG A 3 30.94 -35.00 -7.25
N PHE A 4 29.90 -35.81 -7.44
CA PHE A 4 28.50 -35.38 -7.33
C PHE A 4 28.08 -35.00 -5.90
N ARG A 5 28.61 -35.72 -4.89
CA ARG A 5 28.39 -35.38 -3.46
C ARG A 5 29.00 -34.03 -3.07
N ARG A 6 30.14 -33.66 -3.65
CA ARG A 6 30.76 -32.35 -3.42
C ARG A 6 29.97 -31.22 -4.07
N LEU A 7 29.47 -31.43 -5.29
CA LEU A 7 28.61 -30.46 -5.98
C LEU A 7 27.32 -30.21 -5.19
N LEU A 8 26.66 -31.26 -4.68
CA LEU A 8 25.46 -31.13 -3.85
C LEU A 8 25.71 -30.41 -2.51
N LEU A 9 26.87 -30.61 -1.89
CA LEU A 9 27.24 -29.88 -0.68
C LEU A 9 27.53 -28.41 -0.94
N ILE A 10 28.16 -28.08 -2.08
CA ILE A 10 28.47 -26.70 -2.47
C ILE A 10 27.19 -25.94 -2.84
N THR A 11 26.28 -26.56 -3.61
CA THR A 11 25.00 -25.93 -3.95
C THR A 11 24.10 -25.78 -2.73
N GLY A 12 24.08 -26.77 -1.82
CA GLY A 12 23.37 -26.66 -0.55
C GLY A 12 23.89 -25.52 0.32
N LEU A 13 25.23 -25.36 0.42
CA LEU A 13 25.86 -24.27 1.16
C LEU A 13 25.51 -22.90 0.55
N PHE A 14 25.44 -22.80 -0.77
CA PHE A 14 25.08 -21.57 -1.48
C PHE A 14 23.63 -21.14 -1.22
N ILE A 15 22.69 -22.09 -1.19
CA ILE A 15 21.28 -21.85 -0.88
C ILE A 15 21.12 -21.40 0.58
N VAL A 16 21.88 -21.99 1.51
CA VAL A 16 21.90 -21.56 2.92
C VAL A 16 22.50 -20.16 3.06
N LEU A 17 23.56 -19.82 2.32
CA LEU A 17 24.15 -18.47 2.33
C LEU A 17 23.20 -17.39 1.77
N LEU A 18 22.46 -17.71 0.72
CA LEU A 18 21.40 -16.85 0.17
C LEU A 18 20.21 -16.70 1.12
N GLY A 19 19.84 -17.77 1.83
CA GLY A 19 18.79 -17.73 2.84
C GLY A 19 19.15 -16.86 4.06
N VAL A 20 20.42 -16.86 4.47
CA VAL A 20 20.90 -16.08 5.64
C VAL A 20 21.08 -14.59 5.31
N THR A 21 21.26 -14.22 4.04
CA THR A 21 21.36 -12.81 3.60
C THR A 21 20.01 -12.13 3.31
N SER A 22 18.92 -12.91 3.30
CA SER A 22 17.53 -12.46 3.11
C SER A 22 17.02 -11.38 4.09
N PRO A 23 17.35 -11.38 5.40
CA PRO A 23 16.79 -10.38 6.32
C PRO A 23 17.36 -8.97 6.11
N LEU A 24 18.60 -8.86 5.62
CA LEU A 24 19.29 -7.58 5.45
C LEU A 24 18.79 -6.80 4.23
N TRP A 25 18.38 -7.50 3.16
CA TRP A 25 17.81 -6.87 1.97
C TRP A 25 16.45 -6.23 2.24
N LEU A 26 15.63 -6.83 3.11
CA LEU A 26 14.34 -6.26 3.52
C LEU A 26 14.50 -4.96 4.33
N MET A 27 15.53 -4.90 5.19
CA MET A 27 15.86 -3.67 5.95
C MET A 27 16.50 -2.57 5.10
N LEU A 28 17.31 -2.91 4.09
CA LEU A 28 17.90 -1.90 3.20
C LEU A 28 16.89 -1.39 2.15
N GLY A 29 16.01 -2.26 1.65
CA GLY A 29 14.97 -1.88 0.70
C GLY A 29 13.97 -0.88 1.28
N SER A 30 13.58 -1.04 2.56
CA SER A 30 12.67 -0.11 3.24
C SER A 30 13.25 1.30 3.39
N ARG A 31 14.54 1.44 3.73
CA ARG A 31 15.20 2.75 3.86
C ARG A 31 15.40 3.51 2.54
N LEU A 32 15.48 2.81 1.41
CA LEU A 32 15.59 3.42 0.07
C LEU A 32 14.23 3.64 -0.59
N ALA A 33 13.24 2.81 -0.28
CA ALA A 33 11.88 2.98 -0.78
C ALA A 33 11.17 4.19 -0.14
N GLU A 34 11.38 4.42 1.15
CA GLU A 34 10.76 5.53 1.90
C GLU A 34 10.94 6.91 1.25
N PRO A 35 12.15 7.37 0.87
CA PRO A 35 12.32 8.68 0.21
C PRO A 35 11.68 8.73 -1.18
N ALA A 36 11.71 7.63 -1.94
CA ALA A 36 11.10 7.56 -3.26
C ALA A 36 9.57 7.67 -3.17
N ILE A 37 8.95 6.90 -2.27
CA ILE A 37 7.50 6.95 -1.99
C ILE A 37 7.11 8.33 -1.49
N ARG A 38 7.89 8.93 -0.58
CA ARG A 38 7.63 10.29 -0.08
C ARG A 38 7.67 11.31 -1.21
N SER A 39 8.65 11.23 -2.11
CA SER A 39 8.76 12.15 -3.24
C SER A 39 7.58 12.03 -4.21
N GLN A 40 7.09 10.80 -4.44
CA GLN A 40 5.90 10.55 -5.25
C GLN A 40 4.63 11.05 -4.58
N LEU A 41 4.47 10.85 -3.27
CA LEU A 41 3.33 11.40 -2.52
C LEU A 41 3.32 12.93 -2.53
N LEU A 42 4.47 13.57 -2.38
CA LEU A 42 4.60 15.03 -2.46
C LEU A 42 4.37 15.54 -3.89
N ALA A 43 4.82 14.81 -4.91
CA ALA A 43 4.55 15.15 -6.30
C ALA A 43 3.05 15.02 -6.60
N LEU A 44 2.39 13.96 -6.12
CA LEU A 44 0.94 13.81 -6.23
C LEU A 44 0.19 14.97 -5.57
N ALA A 45 0.61 15.38 -4.37
CA ALA A 45 -0.01 16.50 -3.66
C ALA A 45 0.21 17.87 -4.33
N ASN A 46 1.35 18.09 -4.97
CA ASN A 46 1.68 19.36 -5.62
C ASN A 46 1.16 19.46 -7.06
N GLU A 47 1.13 18.35 -7.80
CA GLU A 47 0.73 18.32 -9.21
C GLU A 47 -0.77 18.12 -9.40
N TYR A 48 -1.42 17.41 -8.47
CA TYR A 48 -2.85 17.10 -8.56
C TYR A 48 -3.60 17.81 -7.43
N VAL A 49 -4.12 18.99 -7.77
CA VAL A 49 -4.94 19.80 -6.88
C VAL A 49 -6.33 19.16 -6.80
N GLU A 50 -6.77 18.78 -5.60
CA GLU A 50 -8.06 18.17 -5.28
C GLU A 50 -8.28 16.73 -5.80
N PRO A 51 -7.51 15.73 -5.32
CA PRO A 51 -7.87 14.34 -5.54
C PRO A 51 -9.24 14.05 -4.89
N ARG A 52 -10.16 13.49 -5.69
CA ARG A 52 -11.49 13.07 -5.24
C ARG A 52 -11.49 11.58 -5.01
N LEU A 53 -11.97 11.18 -3.84
CA LEU A 53 -12.19 9.78 -3.50
C LEU A 53 -13.62 9.41 -3.88
N GLU A 54 -13.76 8.56 -4.89
CA GLU A 54 -15.04 7.94 -5.24
C GLU A 54 -15.16 6.60 -4.51
N LEU A 55 -16.24 6.42 -3.76
CA LEU A 55 -16.53 5.22 -3.01
C LEU A 55 -17.73 4.51 -3.63
N GLY A 56 -17.61 3.20 -3.86
CA GLY A 56 -18.71 2.36 -4.29
C GLY A 56 -19.64 2.00 -3.12
N ARG A 57 -19.97 0.70 -3.00
CA ARG A 57 -20.93 0.25 -1.99
C ARG A 57 -20.27 0.25 -0.61
N ILE A 58 -20.86 1.00 0.31
CA ILE A 58 -20.39 1.12 1.70
C ILE A 58 -21.12 0.11 2.58
N HIS A 59 -20.38 -0.61 3.43
CA HIS A 59 -20.89 -1.48 4.48
C HIS A 59 -20.24 -1.13 5.82
N TYR A 60 -21.06 -0.95 6.85
CA TYR A 60 -20.59 -0.63 8.18
C TYR A 60 -20.61 -1.88 9.07
N SER A 61 -19.48 -2.11 9.74
CA SER A 61 -19.27 -3.20 10.67
C SER A 61 -18.87 -2.64 12.04
N PHE A 62 -19.70 -2.92 13.05
CA PHE A 62 -19.45 -2.50 14.43
C PHE A 62 -18.08 -3.03 14.93
N PRO A 63 -17.31 -2.26 15.72
CA PRO A 63 -17.68 -0.97 16.33
C PRO A 63 -17.35 0.29 15.53
N LEU A 64 -16.38 0.28 14.61
CA LEU A 64 -15.87 1.48 13.93
C LEU A 64 -15.33 1.20 12.52
N THR A 65 -15.69 0.08 11.91
CA THR A 65 -15.12 -0.35 10.64
C THR A 65 -16.10 -0.07 9.51
N VAL A 66 -15.61 0.53 8.43
CA VAL A 66 -16.35 0.72 7.19
C VAL A 66 -15.60 0.00 6.08
N SER A 67 -16.25 -0.90 5.36
CA SER A 67 -15.73 -1.46 4.12
C SER A 67 -16.44 -0.83 2.93
N THR A 68 -15.71 -0.60 1.86
CA THR A 68 -16.25 -0.10 0.61
C THR A 68 -15.70 -0.89 -0.56
N SER A 69 -16.58 -1.26 -1.49
CA SER A 69 -16.17 -1.86 -2.75
C SER A 69 -15.82 -0.78 -3.78
N ASP A 70 -14.94 -1.12 -4.71
CA ASP A 70 -14.64 -0.34 -5.92
C ASP A 70 -14.26 1.13 -5.63
N ALA A 71 -13.36 1.32 -4.66
CA ALA A 71 -12.87 2.65 -4.30
C ALA A 71 -11.87 3.16 -5.33
N LYS A 72 -12.05 4.40 -5.79
CA LYS A 72 -11.18 5.05 -6.77
C LYS A 72 -10.69 6.39 -6.26
N LEU A 73 -9.40 6.64 -6.38
CA LEU A 73 -8.82 7.96 -6.19
C LEU A 73 -8.62 8.58 -7.57
N ILE A 74 -9.42 9.58 -7.89
CA ILE A 74 -9.39 10.26 -9.18
C ILE A 74 -8.84 11.66 -8.96
N ALA A 75 -7.92 12.08 -9.81
CA ALA A 75 -7.41 13.43 -9.85
C ALA A 75 -7.58 14.05 -11.24
N LYS A 76 -7.49 15.37 -11.32
CA LYS A 76 -7.48 16.08 -12.59
C LYS A 76 -6.04 16.28 -13.06
N ASP A 77 -5.72 15.83 -14.28
CA ASP A 77 -4.44 16.16 -14.90
C ASP A 77 -4.35 17.65 -15.26
N GLN A 78 -3.17 18.10 -15.70
CA GLN A 78 -2.95 19.49 -16.12
C GLN A 78 -3.85 19.93 -17.30
N ALA A 79 -4.41 18.99 -18.05
CA ALA A 79 -5.36 19.22 -19.13
C ALA A 79 -6.84 19.11 -18.70
N GLY A 80 -7.11 18.92 -17.40
CA GLY A 80 -8.45 18.80 -16.82
C GLY A 80 -9.13 17.45 -17.03
N LYS A 81 -8.42 16.44 -17.52
CA LYS A 81 -8.95 15.07 -17.68
C LYS A 81 -8.88 14.31 -16.37
N ASP A 82 -9.84 13.41 -16.18
CA ASP A 82 -9.84 12.49 -15.06
C ASP A 82 -8.73 11.46 -15.23
N LEU A 83 -7.82 11.41 -14.25
CA LEU A 83 -6.77 10.44 -14.11
C LEU A 83 -7.04 9.60 -12.86
N GLU A 84 -7.18 8.28 -13.05
CA GLU A 84 -7.33 7.34 -11.95
C GLU A 84 -5.94 7.07 -11.33
N LEU A 85 -5.71 7.63 -10.14
CA LEU A 85 -4.46 7.48 -9.39
C LEU A 85 -4.39 6.15 -8.65
N LEU A 86 -5.54 5.66 -8.17
CA LEU A 86 -5.64 4.41 -7.43
C LEU A 86 -7.00 3.78 -7.67
N SER A 87 -7.01 2.48 -7.96
CA SER A 87 -8.22 1.67 -8.07
C SER A 87 -8.10 0.49 -7.11
N VAL A 88 -9.01 0.40 -6.15
CA VAL A 88 -9.02 -0.65 -5.14
C VAL A 88 -10.37 -1.35 -5.13
N LYS A 89 -10.33 -2.68 -5.24
CA LYS A 89 -11.56 -3.49 -5.21
C LYS A 89 -12.23 -3.47 -3.84
N GLU A 90 -11.44 -3.55 -2.77
CA GLU A 90 -11.93 -3.51 -1.39
C GLU A 90 -11.05 -2.61 -0.53
N LEU A 91 -11.66 -1.56 0.01
CA LEU A 91 -11.02 -0.63 0.93
C LEU A 91 -11.68 -0.76 2.29
N ARG A 92 -10.87 -1.01 3.32
CA ARG A 92 -11.30 -1.03 4.71
C ARG A 92 -10.82 0.23 5.42
N ILE A 93 -11.73 0.90 6.08
CA ILE A 93 -11.53 2.15 6.79
C ILE A 93 -11.86 1.89 8.26
N VAL A 94 -10.91 2.17 9.15
CA VAL A 94 -11.15 2.19 10.59
C VAL A 94 -11.35 3.63 11.01
N LEU A 95 -12.51 3.93 11.57
CA LEU A 95 -12.85 5.26 12.06
C LEU A 95 -12.24 5.47 13.45
N HIS A 96 -11.67 6.65 13.67
CA HIS A 96 -11.19 7.03 15.01
C HIS A 96 -12.36 7.25 15.98
N ARG A 97 -13.49 7.73 15.46
CA ARG A 97 -14.74 7.94 16.19
C ARG A 97 -15.92 7.83 15.25
N LEU A 98 -17.07 7.45 15.79
CA LEU A 98 -18.32 7.58 15.05
C LEU A 98 -18.56 9.06 14.70
N PRO A 99 -19.03 9.36 13.49
CA PRO A 99 -19.54 10.69 13.16
C PRO A 99 -20.88 10.87 13.87
N ILE A 100 -20.83 11.17 15.16
CA ILE A 100 -22.00 11.52 15.94
C ILE A 100 -22.21 13.03 15.74
N PHE A 101 -23.31 13.39 15.05
CA PHE A 101 -23.63 14.75 14.57
C PHE A 101 -22.67 15.29 13.49
N ASP A 102 -22.94 16.49 12.96
CA ASP A 102 -22.32 17.18 11.79
C ASP A 102 -20.78 17.37 11.86
N GLY A 103 -20.07 16.62 12.70
CA GLY A 103 -18.64 16.59 12.79
C GLY A 103 -17.98 15.84 11.64
N PRO A 104 -16.72 16.20 11.32
CA PRO A 104 -15.98 15.56 10.23
C PRO A 104 -15.68 14.09 10.57
N LEU A 105 -15.74 13.26 9.52
CA LEU A 105 -15.30 11.87 9.57
C LEU A 105 -13.78 11.84 9.77
N VAL A 106 -13.31 11.23 10.87
CA VAL A 106 -11.88 11.12 11.18
C VAL A 106 -11.46 9.67 11.01
N PHE A 107 -10.59 9.45 10.04
CA PHE A 107 -10.01 8.13 9.77
C PHE A 107 -8.85 7.87 10.72
N GLN A 108 -8.82 6.68 11.30
CA GLN A 108 -7.68 6.18 12.07
C GLN A 108 -6.73 5.40 11.14
N GLU A 109 -7.27 4.47 10.36
CA GLU A 109 -6.51 3.62 9.45
C GLU A 109 -7.25 3.44 8.13
N LEU A 110 -6.49 3.38 7.03
CA LEU A 110 -6.97 2.97 5.72
C LEU A 110 -6.16 1.75 5.28
N MET A 111 -6.86 0.67 4.96
CA MET A 111 -6.28 -0.61 4.56
C MET A 111 -6.84 -1.04 3.21
N VAL A 112 -5.94 -1.31 2.27
CA VAL A 112 -6.24 -1.89 0.96
C VAL A 112 -6.13 -3.42 1.10
N GLN A 113 -7.14 -4.17 0.65
CA GLN A 113 -7.14 -5.64 0.67
C GLN A 113 -6.94 -6.25 -0.72
#